data_AF-A0A8J4EYG7-F1
#
_entry.id   AF-A0A8J4EYG7-F1
#
_cell.length_a   1.000
_cell.length_b   1.000
_cell.length_c   1.000
_cell.angle_alpha   90.00
_cell.angle_beta   90.00
_cell.angle_gamma   90.00
#
_symmetry.space_group_name_H-M   'P 1'
#
loop_
_entity.id
_entity.type
_entity.pdbx_description
1 polymer ?
#
loop_
_entity_poly.entity_id
_entity_poly.type
_entity_poly.pdbx_seq_one_letter_code
_entity_poly.pdbx_strand_id
1 'polypeptide(L)'
;MEGASDEEEEEEERGHQLRRRHARSDSEEPEAGQDEEPALEGDVPADEMRRRVARRQAREKEEEEDEEAAARRRQAVRERLLQQQREEELRRQQQLHQEQQQEEEEEEEESSEYETDSDEDDGPGGRLLKPVFVPKHARDTVVERVAIEEEEEKAVEKEKKRLESRKDETKAILAAQMELEAAAAAAAAAGPAGADDIDTDDEVDPVQAYEIWKARELRRIKRYGRIWAGKARKNLMIGTRGSYPFRGSVPLCWFRR
;
A
#
# COMPACT_ATOMS: atom_id res chain seq x y z
N MET A 1 13.39 -15.78 39.96
CA MET A 1 12.57 -16.25 38.84
C MET A 1 11.26 -15.47 38.90
N GLU A 2 11.34 -14.15 38.68
CA GLU A 2 10.21 -13.20 38.85
C GLU A 2 10.29 -12.04 37.83
N GLY A 3 11.09 -12.18 36.76
CA GLY A 3 11.32 -11.10 35.78
C GLY A 3 10.68 -11.33 34.40
N ALA A 4 10.06 -12.49 34.16
CA ALA A 4 9.46 -12.83 32.86
C ALA A 4 8.00 -12.35 32.74
N SER A 5 7.35 -12.01 33.86
CA SER A 5 5.93 -11.60 33.87
C SER A 5 5.75 -10.11 33.57
N ASP A 6 6.70 -9.26 33.99
CA ASP A 6 6.65 -7.81 33.71
C ASP A 6 6.90 -7.49 32.23
N GLU A 7 7.76 -8.26 31.54
CA GLU A 7 8.06 -8.03 30.11
C GLU A 7 6.88 -8.43 29.21
N GLU A 8 6.12 -9.48 29.57
CA GLU A 8 4.92 -9.91 28.84
C GLU A 8 3.77 -8.90 29.02
N GLU A 9 3.60 -8.31 30.22
CA GLU A 9 2.60 -7.27 30.47
C GLU A 9 2.91 -5.96 29.71
N GLU A 10 4.19 -5.59 29.59
CA GLU A 10 4.61 -4.43 28.79
C GLU A 10 4.38 -4.63 27.28
N GLU A 11 4.57 -5.85 26.76
CA GLU A 11 4.28 -6.16 25.35
C GLU A 11 2.78 -6.16 25.05
N GLU A 12 1.94 -6.64 25.99
CA GLU A 12 0.49 -6.58 25.86
C GLU A 12 -0.05 -5.15 25.91
N GLU A 13 0.52 -4.28 26.76
CA GLU A 13 0.17 -2.86 26.79
C GLU A 13 0.57 -2.15 25.49
N ARG A 14 1.76 -2.43 24.94
CA ARG A 14 2.20 -1.90 23.64
C ARG A 14 1.28 -2.37 22.53
N GLY A 15 0.86 -3.63 22.55
CA GLY A 15 -0.15 -4.18 21.63
C GLY A 15 -1.51 -3.48 21.73
N HIS A 16 -1.97 -3.18 22.95
CA HIS A 16 -3.22 -2.44 23.18
C HIS A 16 -3.15 -0.99 22.72
N GLN A 17 -2.01 -0.31 22.93
CA GLN A 17 -1.79 1.05 22.47
C GLN A 17 -1.75 1.13 20.93
N LEU A 18 -1.16 0.14 20.26
CA LEU A 18 -1.13 0.05 18.80
C LEU A 18 -2.51 -0.23 18.20
N ARG A 19 -3.32 -1.09 18.84
CA ARG A 19 -4.72 -1.35 18.43
C ARG A 19 -5.61 -0.12 18.61
N ARG A 20 -5.45 0.66 19.69
CA ARG A 20 -6.17 1.95 19.86
C ARG A 20 -5.77 2.98 18.81
N ARG A 21 -4.50 3.02 18.40
CA ARG A 21 -4.03 3.91 17.33
C ARG A 21 -4.59 3.50 15.97
N HIS A 22 -4.63 2.21 15.67
CA HIS A 22 -5.26 1.71 14.44
C HIS A 22 -6.78 1.93 14.43
N ALA A 23 -7.46 1.70 15.56
CA ALA A 23 -8.90 1.95 15.67
C ALA A 23 -9.28 3.45 15.54
N ARG A 24 -8.42 4.38 15.99
CA ARG A 24 -8.60 5.83 15.76
C ARG A 24 -8.29 6.25 14.33
N SER A 25 -7.36 5.57 13.65
CA SER A 25 -6.99 5.87 12.27
C SER A 25 -8.01 5.38 11.25
N ASP A 26 -8.92 4.48 11.64
CA ASP A 26 -9.96 3.89 10.80
C ASP A 26 -11.35 4.54 11.02
N SER A 27 -11.44 5.59 11.85
CA SER A 27 -12.69 6.33 12.11
C SER A 27 -12.72 7.75 11.52
N GLU A 28 -11.66 8.20 10.86
CA GLU A 28 -11.71 9.37 9.99
C GLU A 28 -12.02 8.89 8.57
N GLU A 29 -13.31 8.57 8.35
CA GLU A 29 -13.81 8.48 6.99
C GLU A 29 -13.55 9.83 6.30
N PRO A 30 -12.89 9.85 5.13
CA PRO A 30 -12.87 11.06 4.33
C PRO A 30 -14.32 11.36 3.96
N GLU A 31 -14.86 12.46 4.48
CA GLU A 31 -16.16 12.98 4.07
C GLU A 31 -16.11 13.07 2.54
N ALA A 32 -16.81 12.15 1.89
CA ALA A 32 -16.86 12.06 0.44
C ALA A 32 -17.39 13.40 -0.05
N GLY A 33 -16.48 14.20 -0.62
CA GLY A 33 -16.81 15.45 -1.25
C GLY A 33 -18.01 15.22 -2.15
N GLN A 34 -19.02 16.06 -1.97
CA GLN A 34 -20.19 16.11 -2.82
C GLN A 34 -19.69 16.23 -4.26
N ASP A 35 -19.65 15.10 -4.98
CA ASP A 35 -19.53 15.07 -6.42
C ASP A 35 -20.82 15.68 -6.96
N GLU A 36 -20.81 17.01 -7.02
CA GLU A 36 -21.76 17.82 -7.76
C GLU A 36 -21.80 17.26 -9.18
N GLU A 37 -22.89 16.55 -9.49
CA GLU A 37 -23.21 16.06 -10.82
C GLU A 37 -22.85 17.12 -11.87
N PRO A 38 -22.20 16.77 -12.99
CA PRO A 38 -21.85 17.75 -14.01
C PRO A 38 -23.14 18.36 -14.56
N ALA A 39 -23.41 19.59 -14.12
CA ALA A 39 -24.50 20.40 -14.63
C ALA A 39 -24.40 20.45 -16.17
N LEU A 40 -25.41 19.87 -16.81
CA LEU A 40 -25.63 19.86 -18.25
C LEU A 40 -25.45 21.27 -18.83
N GLU A 41 -24.58 21.37 -19.84
CA GLU A 41 -24.34 22.50 -20.77
C GLU A 41 -25.11 23.80 -20.47
N GLY A 42 -24.49 24.66 -19.67
CA GLY A 42 -24.71 26.10 -19.70
C GLY A 42 -23.35 26.79 -19.78
N ASP A 43 -23.28 27.95 -20.44
CA ASP A 43 -22.07 28.78 -20.51
C ASP A 43 -21.56 29.11 -19.10
N VAL A 44 -20.58 28.33 -18.63
CA VAL A 44 -19.91 28.58 -17.36
C VAL A 44 -19.08 29.86 -17.55
N PRO A 45 -19.25 30.90 -16.71
CA PRO A 45 -18.50 32.13 -16.86
C PRO A 45 -16.99 31.85 -16.82
N ALA A 46 -16.24 32.45 -17.76
CA ALA A 46 -14.83 32.14 -17.99
C ALA A 46 -13.93 32.27 -16.74
N ASP A 47 -14.30 33.11 -15.78
CA ASP A 47 -13.58 33.26 -14.51
C ASP A 47 -13.71 32.02 -13.62
N GLU A 48 -14.87 31.36 -13.63
CA GLU A 48 -15.09 30.14 -12.84
C GLU A 48 -14.34 28.94 -13.45
N MET A 49 -14.29 28.85 -14.79
CA MET A 49 -13.49 27.84 -15.48
C MET A 49 -11.99 28.00 -15.17
N ARG A 50 -11.46 29.23 -15.14
CA ARG A 50 -10.06 29.50 -14.75
C ARG A 50 -9.77 29.06 -13.32
N ARG A 51 -10.69 29.32 -12.38
CA ARG A 51 -10.53 28.89 -10.98
C ARG A 51 -10.55 27.37 -10.82
N ARG A 52 -11.39 26.66 -11.58
CA ARG A 52 -11.42 25.18 -11.58
C ARG A 52 -10.11 24.59 -12.10
N VAL A 53 -9.59 25.12 -13.21
CA VAL A 53 -8.28 24.70 -13.75
C VAL A 53 -7.15 24.99 -12.75
N ALA A 54 -7.16 26.16 -12.10
CA ALA A 54 -6.15 26.50 -11.09
C ALA A 54 -6.18 25.57 -9.87
N ARG A 55 -7.37 25.17 -9.39
CA ARG A 55 -7.50 24.20 -8.30
C ARG A 55 -7.00 22.80 -8.69
N ARG A 56 -7.33 22.36 -9.90
CA ARG A 56 -6.84 21.09 -10.44
C ARG A 56 -5.30 21.08 -10.53
N GLN A 57 -4.72 22.14 -11.08
CA GLN A 57 -3.26 22.28 -11.17
C GLN A 57 -2.58 22.39 -9.81
N ALA A 58 -3.23 22.97 -8.80
CA ALA A 58 -2.69 23.02 -7.45
C ALA A 58 -2.64 21.62 -6.83
N ARG A 59 -3.71 20.83 -7.01
CA ARG A 59 -3.79 19.44 -6.54
C ARG A 59 -2.78 18.53 -7.23
N GLU A 60 -2.65 18.64 -8.56
CA GLU A 60 -1.66 17.87 -9.34
C GLU A 60 -0.23 18.19 -8.87
N LYS A 61 0.08 19.44 -8.50
CA LYS A 61 1.39 19.80 -7.95
C LYS A 61 1.65 19.25 -6.54
N GLU A 62 0.63 19.24 -5.70
CA GLU A 62 0.72 18.65 -4.35
C GLU A 62 0.98 17.14 -4.44
N GLU A 63 0.28 16.45 -5.36
CA GLU A 63 0.49 15.03 -5.64
C GLU A 63 1.91 14.76 -6.21
N GLU A 64 2.41 15.61 -7.12
CA GLU A 64 3.79 15.51 -7.65
C GLU A 64 4.87 15.74 -6.57
N GLU A 65 4.68 16.70 -5.66
CA GLU A 65 5.61 16.98 -4.56
C GLU A 65 5.70 15.79 -3.58
N ASP A 66 4.59 15.12 -3.30
CA ASP A 66 4.54 13.91 -2.48
C ASP A 66 5.23 12.72 -3.15
N GLU A 67 5.07 12.55 -4.46
CA GLU A 67 5.78 11.55 -5.25
C GLU A 67 7.29 11.81 -5.26
N GLU A 68 7.72 13.07 -5.42
CA GLU A 68 9.14 13.44 -5.38
C GLU A 68 9.74 13.18 -3.99
N ALA A 69 9.01 13.49 -2.91
CA ALA A 69 9.45 13.20 -1.55
C ALA A 69 9.61 11.69 -1.31
N ALA A 70 8.68 10.88 -1.82
CA ALA A 70 8.77 9.43 -1.78
C ALA A 70 9.94 8.89 -2.61
N ALA A 71 10.20 9.47 -3.78
CA ALA A 71 11.35 9.12 -4.61
C ALA A 71 12.68 9.42 -3.91
N ARG A 72 12.80 10.59 -3.26
CA ARG A 72 13.99 10.96 -2.47
C ARG A 72 14.22 9.99 -1.31
N ARG A 73 13.18 9.59 -0.58
CA ARG A 73 13.28 8.56 0.48
C ARG A 73 13.78 7.23 -0.09
N ARG A 74 13.25 6.78 -1.23
CA ARG A 74 13.71 5.54 -1.90
C ARG A 74 15.16 5.63 -2.36
N GLN A 75 15.58 6.78 -2.91
CA GLN A 75 16.96 7.01 -3.35
C GLN A 75 17.93 7.01 -2.17
N ALA A 76 17.59 7.68 -1.06
CA ALA A 76 18.41 7.70 0.14
C ALA A 76 18.60 6.29 0.74
N VAL A 77 17.57 5.44 0.71
CA VAL A 77 17.68 4.03 1.16
C VAL A 77 18.59 3.24 0.23
N ARG A 78 18.46 3.38 -1.10
CA ARG A 78 19.33 2.71 -2.07
C ARG A 78 20.78 3.15 -1.91
N GLU A 79 21.02 4.45 -1.72
CA GLU A 79 22.35 4.99 -1.51
C GLU A 79 22.98 4.48 -0.21
N ARG A 80 22.21 4.45 0.89
CA ARG A 80 22.66 3.89 2.17
C ARG A 80 23.02 2.41 2.06
N LEU A 81 22.21 1.62 1.35
CA LEU A 81 22.48 0.20 1.13
C LEU A 81 23.75 0.00 0.28
N LEU A 82 23.94 0.83 -0.74
CA LEU A 82 25.12 0.78 -1.60
C LEU A 82 26.39 1.23 -0.86
N GLN A 83 26.29 2.19 0.05
CA GLN A 83 27.38 2.57 0.96
C GLN A 83 27.74 1.41 1.90
N GLN A 84 26.75 0.75 2.51
CA GLN A 84 26.97 -0.42 3.36
C GLN A 84 27.65 -1.56 2.59
N GLN A 85 27.22 -1.85 1.36
CA GLN A 85 27.87 -2.86 0.52
C GLN A 85 29.33 -2.51 0.21
N ARG A 86 29.65 -1.24 -0.08
CA ARG A 86 31.03 -0.80 -0.29
C ARG A 86 31.87 -0.90 0.98
N GLU A 87 31.32 -0.54 2.14
CA GLU A 87 32.00 -0.68 3.43
C GLU A 87 32.25 -2.16 3.79
N GLU A 88 31.28 -3.04 3.55
CA GLU A 88 31.42 -4.48 3.72
C GLU A 88 32.46 -5.08 2.76
N GLU A 89 32.48 -4.63 1.50
CA GLU A 89 33.47 -5.06 0.51
C GLU A 89 34.87 -4.60 0.90
N LEU A 90 35.02 -3.34 1.35
CA LEU A 90 36.30 -2.84 1.88
C LEU A 90 36.74 -3.61 3.11
N ARG A 91 35.82 -3.90 4.05
CA ARG A 91 36.12 -4.71 5.23
C ARG A 91 36.56 -6.12 4.84
N ARG A 92 35.90 -6.73 3.85
CA ARG A 92 36.28 -8.04 3.31
C ARG A 92 37.65 -8.00 2.64
N GLN A 93 37.94 -6.97 1.86
CA GLN A 93 39.27 -6.78 1.26
C GLN A 93 40.35 -6.58 2.32
N GLN A 94 40.08 -5.83 3.38
CA GLN A 94 41.00 -5.67 4.50
C GLN A 94 41.24 -6.98 5.24
N GLN A 95 40.21 -7.80 5.44
CA GLN A 95 40.34 -9.15 6.01
C GLN A 95 41.22 -10.04 5.14
N LEU A 96 40.96 -10.08 3.82
CA LEU A 96 41.80 -10.84 2.88
C LEU A 96 43.26 -10.34 2.85
N HIS A 97 43.48 -9.04 2.97
CA HIS A 97 44.83 -8.49 3.02
C HIS A 97 45.56 -8.81 4.33
N GLN A 98 44.85 -8.86 5.46
CA GLN A 98 45.40 -9.32 6.74
C GLN A 98 45.72 -10.82 6.70
N GLU A 99 44.86 -11.64 6.09
CA GLU A 99 45.11 -13.07 5.89
C GLU A 99 46.34 -13.30 5.00
N GLN A 100 46.49 -12.54 3.90
CA GLN A 100 47.68 -12.61 3.05
C GLN A 100 48.96 -12.17 3.75
N GLN A 101 48.91 -11.12 4.60
CA GLN A 101 50.07 -10.71 5.39
C GLN A 101 50.45 -11.76 6.44
N GLN A 102 49.46 -12.42 7.06
CA GLN A 102 49.73 -13.54 7.98
C GLN A 102 50.33 -14.74 7.25
N GLU A 103 49.85 -15.05 6.04
CA GLU A 103 50.40 -16.12 5.20
C GLU A 103 51.82 -15.81 4.72
N GLU A 104 52.13 -14.55 4.34
CA GLU A 104 53.49 -14.10 4.02
C GLU A 104 54.42 -14.12 5.25
N GLU A 105 53.94 -13.72 6.43
CA GLU A 105 54.73 -13.75 7.68
C GLU A 105 54.99 -15.20 8.14
N GLU A 106 54.03 -16.12 7.94
CA GLU A 106 54.22 -17.57 8.15
C GLU A 106 55.20 -18.18 7.11
N GLU A 107 55.15 -17.78 5.83
CA GLU A 107 56.12 -18.23 4.79
C GLU A 107 57.54 -17.67 5.05
N GLU A 108 57.67 -16.43 5.54
CA GLU A 108 58.96 -15.80 5.85
C GLU A 108 59.59 -16.38 7.14
N GLU A 109 58.78 -16.77 8.13
CA GLU A 109 59.24 -17.56 9.29
C GLU A 109 59.66 -18.97 8.89
N GLU A 110 58.94 -19.66 7.98
CA GLU A 110 59.29 -21.00 7.48
C GLU A 110 60.56 -21.00 6.58
N SER A 111 60.82 -19.92 5.84
CA SER A 111 62.00 -19.80 4.97
C SER A 111 63.32 -19.45 5.68
N SER A 112 63.33 -19.23 7.00
CA SER A 112 64.52 -18.80 7.75
C SER A 112 65.23 -19.90 8.57
N GLU A 113 64.75 -21.15 8.54
CA GLU A 113 65.36 -22.28 9.26
C GLU A 113 66.04 -23.33 8.35
N TYR A 114 67.11 -22.99 7.60
CA TYR A 114 68.17 -23.98 7.28
C TYR A 114 69.46 -23.39 6.66
N GLU A 115 70.56 -23.42 7.43
CA GLU A 115 71.93 -23.56 6.90
C GLU A 115 72.67 -24.56 7.82
N THR A 116 72.51 -25.86 7.55
CA THR A 116 73.39 -26.90 8.08
C THR A 116 73.43 -28.15 7.19
N ASP A 117 74.51 -28.21 6.42
CA ASP A 117 75.09 -29.36 5.74
C ASP A 117 75.34 -30.54 6.69
N SER A 118 74.80 -31.75 6.41
CA SER A 118 75.41 -33.02 6.85
C SER A 118 74.72 -34.29 6.28
N ASP A 119 75.41 -34.89 5.32
CA ASP A 119 75.80 -36.31 5.19
C ASP A 119 74.78 -37.46 5.40
N GLU A 120 74.57 -38.19 4.29
CA GLU A 120 74.64 -39.65 4.13
C GLU A 120 74.19 -40.57 5.28
N ASP A 121 72.95 -41.07 5.20
CA ASP A 121 72.57 -42.44 5.61
C ASP A 121 71.15 -42.76 5.07
N ASP A 122 71.08 -43.42 3.90
CA ASP A 122 69.87 -44.03 3.34
C ASP A 122 69.97 -45.56 3.48
N GLY A 123 69.79 -46.03 4.72
CA GLY A 123 69.53 -47.44 5.01
C GLY A 123 68.04 -47.79 4.77
N PRO A 124 67.69 -49.07 4.50
CA PRO A 124 66.33 -49.53 4.17
C PRO A 124 65.41 -49.57 5.39
N GLY A 125 65.24 -48.43 6.04
CA GLY A 125 64.38 -48.18 7.18
C GLY A 125 64.12 -46.69 7.24
N GLY A 126 63.30 -46.20 6.30
CA GLY A 126 62.95 -44.79 6.17
C GLY A 126 62.67 -44.14 7.53
N ARG A 127 63.27 -42.97 7.75
CA ARG A 127 63.18 -42.18 8.97
C ARG A 127 61.72 -42.13 9.45
N LEU A 128 61.40 -42.86 10.52
CA LEU A 128 60.07 -42.75 11.11
C LEU A 128 59.89 -41.30 11.55
N LEU A 129 58.87 -40.63 11.00
CA LEU A 129 58.55 -39.26 11.36
C LEU A 129 58.41 -39.18 12.87
N LYS A 130 59.12 -38.21 13.47
CA LYS A 130 59.02 -37.94 14.90
C LYS A 130 57.56 -37.61 15.21
N PRO A 131 56.96 -38.20 16.25
CA PRO A 131 55.59 -37.86 16.62
C PRO A 131 55.54 -36.38 17.03
N VAL A 132 54.69 -35.61 16.36
CA VAL A 132 54.43 -34.21 16.72
C VAL A 132 53.51 -34.21 17.94
N PHE A 133 54.02 -33.69 19.05
CA PHE A 133 53.23 -33.59 20.27
C PHE A 133 52.37 -32.33 20.25
N VAL A 134 51.10 -32.48 19.89
CA VAL A 134 50.13 -31.37 19.94
C VAL A 134 49.94 -30.90 21.39
N PRO A 135 50.06 -29.60 21.70
CA PRO A 135 49.80 -29.07 23.04
C PRO A 135 48.40 -29.39 23.56
N LYS A 136 48.21 -29.44 24.90
CA LYS A 136 46.91 -29.81 25.50
C LYS A 136 45.73 -28.92 25.08
N HIS A 137 45.97 -27.63 24.84
CA HIS A 137 44.93 -26.67 24.43
C HIS A 137 44.55 -26.78 22.95
N ALA A 138 45.40 -27.40 22.13
CA ALA A 138 45.17 -27.63 20.71
C ALA A 138 44.66 -29.06 20.43
N ARG A 139 44.46 -29.86 21.49
CA ARG A 139 43.84 -31.18 21.40
C ARG A 139 42.40 -31.06 21.83
N ASP A 140 41.47 -31.16 20.89
CA ASP A 140 40.06 -31.26 21.22
C ASP A 140 39.83 -32.53 22.04
N THR A 141 39.26 -32.37 23.23
CA THR A 141 38.81 -33.54 23.98
C THR A 141 37.59 -34.12 23.28
N VAL A 142 37.44 -35.46 23.28
CA VAL A 142 36.31 -36.14 22.61
C VAL A 142 34.95 -35.57 23.05
N VAL A 143 34.87 -35.00 24.25
CA VAL A 143 33.66 -34.36 24.79
C VAL A 143 33.37 -33.01 24.14
N GLU A 144 34.39 -32.17 23.93
CA GLU A 144 34.22 -30.87 23.25
C GLU A 144 33.85 -31.05 21.78
N ARG A 145 34.46 -32.04 21.10
CA ARG A 145 34.11 -32.34 19.71
C ARG A 145 32.65 -32.76 19.55
N VAL A 146 32.14 -33.60 20.45
CA VAL A 146 30.73 -34.02 20.45
C VAL A 146 29.80 -32.85 20.78
N ALA A 147 30.20 -31.95 21.69
CA ALA A 147 29.39 -30.76 22.01
C ALA A 147 29.28 -29.79 20.82
N ILE A 148 30.37 -29.60 20.08
CA ILE A 148 30.41 -28.79 18.86
C ILE A 148 29.55 -29.44 17.76
N GLU A 149 29.74 -30.74 17.51
CA GLU A 149 28.93 -31.51 16.53
C GLU A 149 27.42 -31.44 16.87
N GLU A 150 27.03 -31.56 18.14
CA GLU A 150 25.63 -31.41 18.56
C GLU A 150 25.07 -29.99 18.36
N GLU A 151 25.89 -28.95 18.56
CA GLU A 151 25.48 -27.56 18.33
C GLU A 151 25.28 -27.29 16.84
N GLU A 152 26.18 -27.79 16.00
CA GLU A 152 26.08 -27.73 14.55
C GLU A 152 24.83 -28.47 14.03
N GLU A 153 24.56 -29.67 14.54
CA GLU A 153 23.34 -30.42 14.19
C GLU A 153 22.08 -29.66 14.58
N LYS A 154 22.03 -29.07 15.78
CA LYS A 154 20.90 -28.23 16.23
C LYS A 154 20.73 -26.99 15.36
N ALA A 155 21.82 -26.37 14.90
CA ALA A 155 21.77 -25.22 13.99
C ALA A 155 21.23 -25.62 12.61
N VAL A 156 21.70 -26.74 12.06
CA VAL A 156 21.23 -27.29 10.78
C VAL A 156 19.76 -27.68 10.85
N GLU A 157 19.30 -28.31 11.93
CA GLU A 157 17.90 -28.64 12.13
C GLU A 157 16.99 -27.41 12.21
N LYS A 158 17.44 -26.36 12.92
CA LYS A 158 16.71 -25.09 12.98
C LYS A 158 16.60 -24.45 11.59
N GLU A 159 17.67 -24.50 10.80
CA GLU A 159 17.63 -23.98 9.43
C GLU A 159 16.69 -24.79 8.54
N LYS A 160 16.75 -26.13 8.61
CA LYS A 160 15.81 -27.01 7.89
C LYS A 160 14.37 -26.69 8.24
N LYS A 161 14.04 -26.57 9.53
CA LYS A 161 12.69 -26.19 9.99
C LYS A 161 12.25 -24.83 9.47
N ARG A 162 13.14 -23.84 9.42
CA ARG A 162 12.86 -22.51 8.83
C ARG A 162 12.60 -22.58 7.33
N LEU A 163 13.34 -23.43 6.61
CA LEU A 163 13.12 -23.63 5.17
C LEU A 163 11.82 -24.40 4.91
N GLU A 164 11.48 -25.36 5.75
CA GLU A 164 10.20 -26.09 5.71
C GLU A 164 9.02 -25.16 6.00
N SER A 165 9.10 -24.32 7.04
CA SER A 165 8.04 -23.35 7.35
C SER A 165 7.81 -22.40 6.18
N ARG A 166 8.88 -21.87 5.56
CA ARG A 166 8.78 -21.04 4.35
C ARG A 166 8.12 -21.78 3.17
N LYS A 167 8.41 -23.07 2.99
CA LYS A 167 7.77 -23.89 1.94
C LYS A 167 6.29 -24.10 2.24
N ASP A 168 5.93 -24.27 3.49
CA ASP A 168 4.53 -24.48 3.87
C ASP A 168 3.73 -23.18 3.84
N GLU A 169 4.33 -22.05 4.23
CA GLU A 169 3.78 -20.71 4.06
C GLU A 169 3.47 -20.42 2.59
N THR A 170 4.43 -20.70 1.69
CA THR A 170 4.21 -20.49 0.24
C THR A 170 3.11 -21.39 -0.32
N LYS A 171 3.05 -22.67 0.08
CA LYS A 171 1.94 -23.57 -0.29
C LYS A 171 0.59 -23.08 0.25
N ALA A 172 0.55 -22.58 1.49
CA ALA A 172 -0.67 -22.06 2.10
C ALA A 172 -1.19 -20.82 1.35
N ILE A 173 -0.29 -19.92 0.95
CA ILE A 173 -0.64 -18.75 0.12
C ILE A 173 -1.21 -19.21 -1.23
N LEU A 174 -0.58 -20.18 -1.88
CA LEU A 174 -1.07 -20.72 -3.16
C LEU A 174 -2.43 -21.39 -3.02
N ALA A 175 -2.64 -22.19 -1.97
CA ALA A 175 -3.92 -22.83 -1.71
C ALA A 175 -5.03 -21.79 -1.49
N ALA A 176 -4.78 -20.77 -0.67
CA ALA A 176 -5.71 -19.66 -0.45
C ALA A 176 -6.02 -18.91 -1.75
N GLN A 177 -5.02 -18.69 -2.60
CA GLN A 177 -5.21 -18.04 -3.90
C GLN A 177 -6.07 -18.89 -4.85
N MET A 178 -5.85 -20.21 -4.89
CA MET A 178 -6.66 -21.13 -5.68
C MET A 178 -8.12 -21.17 -5.21
N GLU A 179 -8.35 -21.15 -3.89
CA GLU A 179 -9.70 -21.08 -3.33
C GLU A 179 -10.39 -19.75 -3.68
N LEU A 180 -9.66 -18.64 -3.56
CA LEU A 180 -10.16 -17.31 -3.95
C LEU A 180 -10.48 -17.24 -5.44
N GLU A 181 -9.60 -17.76 -6.30
CA GLU A 181 -9.82 -17.81 -7.74
C GLU A 181 -11.02 -18.71 -8.09
N ALA A 182 -11.15 -19.88 -7.46
CA ALA A 182 -12.29 -20.76 -7.64
C ALA A 182 -13.60 -20.11 -7.19
N ALA A 183 -13.60 -19.39 -6.07
CA ALA A 183 -14.76 -18.64 -5.60
C ALA A 183 -15.11 -17.49 -6.54
N ALA A 184 -14.12 -16.75 -7.04
CA ALA A 184 -14.32 -15.69 -8.01
C ALA A 184 -14.85 -16.23 -9.34
N ALA A 185 -14.33 -17.36 -9.83
CA ALA A 185 -14.81 -18.02 -11.03
C ALA A 185 -16.26 -18.53 -10.84
N ALA A 186 -16.58 -19.10 -9.69
CA ALA A 186 -17.94 -19.52 -9.36
C ALA A 186 -18.90 -18.32 -9.29
N ALA A 187 -18.48 -17.22 -8.68
CA ALA A 187 -19.26 -15.98 -8.63
C ALA A 187 -19.45 -15.37 -10.02
N ALA A 188 -18.41 -15.37 -10.86
CA ALA A 188 -18.51 -14.91 -12.24
C ALA A 188 -19.45 -15.79 -13.08
N ALA A 189 -19.40 -17.12 -12.89
CA ALA A 189 -20.29 -18.06 -13.56
C ALA A 189 -21.75 -17.94 -13.08
N ALA A 190 -21.98 -17.62 -11.81
CA ALA A 190 -23.31 -17.36 -11.27
C ALA A 190 -23.90 -16.02 -11.75
N GLY A 191 -23.09 -15.13 -12.32
CA GLY A 191 -23.52 -13.80 -12.74
C GLY A 191 -23.83 -12.87 -11.56
N PRO A 192 -24.20 -11.60 -11.82
CA PRO A 192 -24.62 -10.70 -10.75
C PRO A 192 -25.90 -11.24 -10.10
N ALA A 193 -25.92 -11.29 -8.77
CA ALA A 193 -27.08 -11.73 -8.01
C ALA A 193 -28.32 -10.93 -8.44
N GLY A 194 -29.35 -11.62 -8.92
CA GLY A 194 -30.59 -11.00 -9.43
C GLY A 194 -30.62 -10.76 -10.95
N ALA A 195 -29.62 -11.19 -11.73
CA ALA A 195 -29.72 -11.21 -13.19
C ALA A 195 -30.94 -12.00 -13.68
N ASP A 196 -31.23 -13.13 -13.02
CA ASP A 196 -32.41 -13.97 -13.33
C ASP A 196 -33.75 -13.35 -12.89
N ASP A 197 -33.74 -12.29 -12.06
CA ASP A 197 -34.94 -11.55 -11.61
C ASP A 197 -35.27 -10.37 -12.54
N ILE A 198 -34.40 -10.08 -13.50
CA ILE A 198 -34.69 -9.12 -14.56
C ILE A 198 -35.51 -9.84 -15.61
N ASP A 199 -36.83 -9.64 -15.57
CA ASP A 199 -37.75 -10.06 -16.62
C ASP A 199 -37.31 -9.44 -17.95
N THR A 200 -36.57 -10.24 -18.73
CA THR A 200 -36.01 -9.86 -20.04
C THR A 200 -36.97 -10.21 -21.16
N ASP A 201 -38.17 -10.70 -20.83
CA ASP A 201 -39.20 -11.01 -21.80
C ASP A 201 -39.89 -9.71 -22.23
N ASP A 202 -39.58 -9.27 -23.46
CA ASP A 202 -40.20 -8.11 -24.11
C ASP A 202 -41.69 -8.33 -24.45
N GLU A 203 -42.32 -9.42 -23.99
CA GLU A 203 -43.76 -9.73 -24.11
C GLU A 203 -44.67 -8.83 -23.23
N VAL A 204 -44.35 -7.55 -23.08
CA VAL A 204 -45.34 -6.59 -22.58
C VAL A 204 -46.45 -6.46 -23.62
N ASP A 205 -47.64 -6.96 -23.28
CA ASP A 205 -48.84 -6.87 -24.13
C ASP A 205 -48.96 -5.45 -24.72
N PRO A 206 -49.01 -5.30 -26.07
CA PRO A 206 -49.03 -4.00 -26.74
C PRO A 206 -50.13 -3.08 -26.22
N VAL A 207 -51.22 -3.64 -25.69
CA VAL A 207 -52.31 -2.88 -25.06
C VAL A 207 -51.83 -2.20 -23.77
N GLN A 208 -51.15 -2.92 -22.89
CA GLN A 208 -50.65 -2.37 -21.62
C GLN A 208 -49.57 -1.31 -21.84
N ALA A 209 -48.65 -1.55 -22.79
CA ALA A 209 -47.63 -0.55 -23.15
C ALA A 209 -48.28 0.76 -23.64
N TYR A 210 -49.34 0.66 -24.45
CA TYR A 210 -50.11 1.81 -24.93
C TYR A 210 -50.82 2.55 -23.78
N GLU A 211 -51.43 1.83 -22.84
CA GLU A 211 -52.08 2.43 -21.68
C GLU A 211 -51.10 3.17 -20.76
N ILE A 212 -49.93 2.59 -20.51
CA ILE A 212 -48.85 3.20 -19.73
C ILE A 212 -48.36 4.48 -20.42
N TRP A 213 -48.13 4.44 -21.74
CA TRP A 213 -47.74 5.60 -22.53
C TRP A 213 -48.80 6.70 -22.46
N LYS A 214 -50.08 6.34 -22.65
CA LYS A 214 -51.22 7.27 -22.54
C LYS A 214 -51.31 7.90 -21.16
N ALA A 215 -51.12 7.14 -20.09
CA ALA A 215 -51.11 7.65 -18.73
C ALA A 215 -49.96 8.64 -18.48
N ARG A 216 -48.77 8.36 -19.02
CA ARG A 216 -47.62 9.27 -18.97
C ARG A 216 -47.91 10.57 -19.71
N GLU A 217 -48.48 10.49 -20.91
CA GLU A 217 -48.79 11.66 -21.72
C GLU A 217 -49.91 12.50 -21.10
N LEU A 218 -50.95 11.87 -20.55
CA LEU A 218 -51.99 12.57 -19.79
C LEU A 218 -51.42 13.28 -18.56
N ARG A 219 -50.48 12.68 -17.82
CA ARG A 219 -49.79 13.36 -16.70
C ARG A 219 -48.98 14.56 -17.19
N ARG A 220 -48.34 14.44 -18.35
CA ARG A 220 -47.56 15.53 -18.97
C ARG A 220 -48.47 16.68 -19.38
N ILE A 221 -49.55 16.40 -20.11
CA ILE A 221 -50.57 17.39 -20.48
C ILE A 221 -51.18 18.05 -19.23
N LYS A 222 -51.48 17.28 -18.17
CA LYS A 222 -51.99 17.83 -16.91
C LYS A 222 -50.99 18.77 -16.23
N ARG A 223 -49.70 18.45 -16.23
CA ARG A 223 -48.64 19.35 -15.72
C ARG A 223 -48.53 20.62 -16.57
N TYR A 224 -48.48 20.48 -17.89
CA TYR A 224 -48.44 21.65 -18.80
C TYR A 224 -49.69 22.51 -18.66
N GLY A 225 -50.87 21.91 -18.54
CA GLY A 225 -52.13 22.61 -18.28
C GLY A 225 -52.10 23.36 -16.95
N ARG A 226 -51.55 22.77 -15.88
CA ARG A 226 -51.38 23.46 -14.59
C ARG A 226 -50.42 24.65 -14.69
N ILE A 227 -49.31 24.49 -15.40
CA ILE A 227 -48.32 25.55 -15.63
C ILE A 227 -48.97 26.69 -16.45
N TRP A 228 -49.66 26.34 -17.54
CA TRP A 228 -50.32 27.28 -18.44
C TRP A 228 -51.44 28.04 -17.73
N ALA A 229 -52.28 27.34 -16.96
CA ALA A 229 -53.29 27.96 -16.10
C ALA A 229 -52.65 28.86 -15.04
N GLY A 230 -51.53 28.47 -14.45
CA GLY A 230 -50.77 29.32 -13.52
C GLY A 230 -50.26 30.60 -14.17
N LYS A 231 -49.77 30.51 -15.41
CA LYS A 231 -49.28 31.64 -16.20
C LYS A 231 -50.43 32.57 -16.62
N ALA A 232 -51.56 32.01 -17.04
CA ALA A 232 -52.78 32.76 -17.35
C ALA A 232 -53.33 33.51 -16.11
N ARG A 233 -53.38 32.86 -14.93
CA ARG A 233 -53.80 33.51 -13.68
C ARG A 233 -52.86 34.64 -13.27
N LYS A 234 -51.53 34.46 -13.39
CA LYS A 234 -50.55 35.52 -13.12
C LYS A 234 -50.73 36.69 -14.08
N ASN A 235 -50.87 36.43 -15.38
CA ASN A 235 -51.12 37.48 -16.38
C ASN A 235 -52.42 38.25 -16.10
N LEU A 236 -53.48 37.56 -15.68
CA LEU A 236 -54.74 38.19 -15.28
C LEU A 236 -54.55 39.07 -14.02
N MET A 237 -53.86 38.59 -12.98
CA MET A 237 -53.56 39.37 -11.78
C MET A 237 -52.70 40.61 -12.06
N ILE A 238 -51.75 40.52 -12.99
CA ILE A 238 -50.91 41.64 -13.42
C ILE A 238 -51.75 42.66 -14.20
N GLY A 239 -52.63 42.21 -15.10
CA GLY A 239 -53.56 43.07 -15.85
C GLY A 239 -54.57 43.79 -14.95
N THR A 240 -55.07 43.15 -13.89
CA THR A 240 -56.02 43.78 -12.96
C THR A 240 -55.38 44.73 -11.95
N ARG A 241 -54.07 44.61 -11.69
CA ARG A 241 -53.33 45.55 -10.83
C ARG A 241 -52.91 46.84 -11.54
N GLY A 242 -52.96 46.88 -12.88
CA GLY A 242 -52.67 48.06 -13.70
C GLY A 242 -53.88 48.96 -14.01
N SER A 243 -55.08 48.62 -13.51
CA SER A 243 -56.31 49.37 -13.81
C SER A 243 -57.00 49.87 -12.54
N TYR A 244 -56.38 50.85 -11.89
CA TYR A 244 -57.10 51.77 -11.00
C TYR A 244 -56.88 53.20 -11.53
N PRO A 245 -57.92 53.88 -12.05
CA PRO A 245 -57.79 55.29 -12.39
C PRO A 245 -57.66 56.08 -11.08
N PHE A 246 -56.47 56.60 -10.81
CA PHE A 246 -56.23 57.57 -9.75
C PHE A 246 -57.08 58.82 -10.05
N ARG A 247 -58.30 58.87 -9.50
CA ARG A 247 -59.19 60.02 -9.59
C ARG A 247 -58.47 61.23 -8.98
N GLY A 248 -58.19 62.21 -9.82
CA GLY A 248 -57.55 63.46 -9.42
C GLY A 248 -58.36 64.18 -8.33
N SER A 249 -57.73 64.36 -7.17
CA SER A 249 -58.15 65.31 -6.16
C SER A 249 -57.40 66.61 -6.42
N VAL A 250 -58.09 67.61 -6.94
CA VAL A 250 -57.56 68.96 -7.16
C VAL A 250 -57.53 69.71 -5.83
N PRO A 251 -56.39 70.24 -5.35
CA PRO A 251 -56.40 71.20 -4.26
C PRO A 251 -56.52 72.63 -4.81
N LEU A 252 -57.48 73.37 -4.26
CA LEU A 252 -57.67 74.80 -4.45
C LEU A 252 -56.54 75.62 -3.78
N CYS A 253 -56.33 76.82 -4.34
CA CYS A 253 -55.53 77.98 -3.86
C CYS A 253 -54.00 77.85 -4.08
N TRP A 254 -53.24 78.82 -4.60
CA TRP A 254 -53.22 80.30 -4.44
C TRP A 254 -52.68 80.97 -5.74
N PHE A 255 -53.34 81.99 -6.31
CA PHE A 255 -53.06 83.45 -6.17
C PHE A 255 -51.63 83.96 -6.50
N ARG A 256 -51.52 84.58 -7.69
CA ARG A 256 -50.95 85.92 -8.00
C ARG A 256 -49.43 86.12 -8.11
N ARG A 257 -48.98 86.45 -9.33
CA ARG A 257 -48.61 87.83 -9.73
C ARG A 257 -48.77 88.03 -11.23
#